data_AF-A0A3C1FP44-F1
#
_entry.id   AF-A0A3C1FP44-F1
#
_cell.length_a   1.000
_cell.length_b   1.000
_cell.length_c   1.000
_cell.angle_alpha   90.00
_cell.angle_beta   90.00
_cell.angle_gamma   90.00
#
_symmetry.space_group_name_H-M   'P 1'
#
loop_
_entity.id
_entity.type
_entity.pdbx_description
1 polymer ?
#
loop_
_entity_poly.entity_id
_entity_poly.type
_entity_poly.pdbx_seq_one_letter_code
_entity_poly.pdbx_strand_id
1 'polypeptide(L)' 'MAGQRIEKRFAALKQEGRAGLVTFITAGDPDLDTSFEILRGLPAAGADLIELGMPFSDPMADGPSIQA' A
#
# COMPACT_ATOMS: atom_id res chain seq x y z
N MET A 1 -14.37 11.81 -4.98
CA MET A 1 -13.72 11.41 -6.24
C MET A 1 -12.24 11.15 -5.97
N ALA A 2 -11.77 9.92 -6.21
CA ALA A 2 -10.45 9.42 -5.82
C ALA A 2 -9.25 10.21 -6.38
N GLY A 3 -9.44 11.01 -7.44
CA GLY A 3 -8.38 11.83 -8.05
C GLY A 3 -7.72 12.86 -7.12
N GLN A 4 -8.41 13.34 -6.06
CA GLN A 4 -7.83 14.39 -5.22
C GLN A 4 -6.86 13.89 -4.13
N ARG A 5 -6.92 12.63 -3.68
CA ARG A 5 -6.12 12.19 -2.51
C ARG A 5 -4.65 12.02 -2.86
N ILE A 6 -4.38 11.34 -3.98
CA ILE A 6 -3.03 11.08 -4.47
C ILE A 6 -2.34 12.39 -4.84
N GLU A 7 -3.00 13.24 -5.63
CA GLU A 7 -2.49 14.57 -5.99
C GLU A 7 -2.16 15.43 -4.76
N LYS A 8 -3.07 15.46 -3.77
CA LYS A 8 -2.84 16.21 -2.52
C LYS A 8 -1.63 15.67 -1.74
N ARG A 9 -1.46 14.34 -1.65
CA ARG A 9 -0.30 13.78 -0.94
C ARG A 9 1.01 14.11 -1.66
N PHE A 10 1.07 13.96 -2.99
CA PHE A 10 2.27 14.35 -3.75
C PHE A 10 2.56 15.85 -3.70
N ALA A 11 1.54 16.70 -3.69
CA ALA A 11 1.71 18.14 -3.49
C ALA A 11 2.33 18.45 -2.12
N ALA A 12 1.85 17.80 -1.04
CA ALA A 12 2.42 17.94 0.29
C ALA A 12 3.87 17.42 0.36
N LEU A 13 4.14 16.24 -0.19
CA LEU A 13 5.50 15.67 -0.26
C LEU A 13 6.50 16.59 -0.97
N LYS A 14 6.07 17.24 -2.06
CA LYS A 14 6.88 18.21 -2.77
C LYS A 14 7.18 19.44 -1.92
N GLN A 15 6.21 19.91 -1.12
CA GLN A 15 6.42 21.00 -0.17
C GLN A 15 7.34 20.60 1.00
N GLU A 16 7.24 19.34 1.45
CA GLU A 16 8.12 18.74 2.46
C GLU A 16 9.55 18.48 1.94
N GLY A 17 9.77 18.57 0.62
CA GLY A 17 11.10 18.36 0.01
C GLY A 17 11.59 16.92 0.07
N ARG A 18 10.69 15.94 0.19
CA ARG A 18 11.03 14.51 0.31
C ARG A 18 10.26 13.63 -0.67
N ALA A 19 10.81 12.46 -0.96
CA ALA A 19 10.10 11.40 -1.66
C ALA A 19 8.98 10.80 -0.80
N GLY A 20 7.98 10.22 -1.46
CA GLY A 20 6.92 9.46 -0.81
C GLY A 20 7.30 8.00 -0.61
N LEU A 21 6.87 7.41 0.50
CA LEU A 21 6.93 5.97 0.75
C LEU A 21 5.63 5.32 0.28
N VAL A 22 5.70 4.47 -0.73
CA VAL A 22 4.57 3.65 -1.20
C VAL A 22 4.78 2.22 -0.71
N THR A 23 3.82 1.71 0.05
CA THR A 23 3.87 0.34 0.59
C THR A 23 2.83 -0.54 -0.09
N PHE A 24 3.20 -1.76 -0.42
CA PHE A 24 2.30 -2.78 -0.96
C PHE A 24 2.07 -3.89 0.08
N ILE A 25 0.83 -4.34 0.21
CA ILE A 25 0.46 -5.58 0.92
C ILE A 25 -0.61 -6.34 0.14
N THR A 26 -0.64 -7.67 0.27
CA THR A 26 -1.72 -8.50 -0.26
C THR A 26 -2.86 -8.54 0.76
N ALA A 27 -4.09 -8.26 0.32
CA ALA A 27 -5.25 -8.28 1.19
C ALA A 27 -5.54 -9.71 1.69
N GLY A 28 -5.63 -9.87 3.00
CA GLY A 28 -5.90 -11.16 3.64
C GLY A 28 -4.68 -12.05 3.84
N ASP A 29 -3.47 -11.58 3.55
CA ASP A 29 -2.21 -12.26 3.88
C ASP A 29 -1.67 -11.80 5.25
N PRO A 30 -1.26 -12.70 6.16
CA PRO A 30 -1.46 -14.17 6.12
C PRO A 30 -2.90 -14.60 6.47
N ASP A 31 -3.67 -13.71 7.07
CA ASP A 31 -5.08 -13.87 7.36
C ASP A 31 -5.78 -12.49 7.40
N LEU A 32 -7.11 -12.48 7.49
CA LEU A 32 -7.89 -11.24 7.46
C LEU A 32 -7.61 -10.31 8.64
N ASP A 33 -7.39 -10.85 9.84
CA ASP A 33 -7.20 -10.07 11.05
C ASP A 33 -5.80 -9.43 11.03
N THR A 34 -4.78 -10.24 10.76
CA THR A 34 -3.38 -9.79 10.66
C THR A 34 -3.21 -8.78 9.51
N SER A 35 -3.78 -9.05 8.33
CA SER A 35 -3.72 -8.12 7.19
C SER A 35 -4.39 -6.79 7.50
N PHE A 36 -5.52 -6.81 8.23
CA PHE A 36 -6.21 -5.61 8.66
C PHE A 36 -5.39 -4.79 9.68
N GLU A 37 -4.76 -5.46 10.65
CA GLU A 37 -3.88 -4.81 11.62
C GLU A 37 -2.67 -4.15 10.94
N ILE A 38 -2.03 -4.84 9.99
CA ILE A 38 -0.94 -4.30 9.17
C ILE A 38 -1.43 -3.07 8.41
N LEU A 39 -2.51 -3.19 7.63
CA LEU A 39 -3.07 -2.10 6.83
C LEU A 39 -3.34 -0.84 7.68
N ARG A 40 -3.93 -1.04 8.87
CA ARG A 40 -4.25 0.05 9.81
C ARG A 40 -3.00 0.69 10.41
N GLY A 41 -1.91 -0.05 10.56
CA GLY A 41 -0.65 0.43 11.13
C GLY A 41 0.21 1.24 10.16
N LEU A 42 0.12 0.96 8.85
CA LEU A 42 0.97 1.58 7.82
C LEU A 42 0.99 3.12 7.81
N PRO A 43 -0.13 3.84 8.00
CA PRO A 43 -0.09 5.31 8.07
C PRO A 43 0.78 5.84 9.22
N ALA A 44 0.71 5.21 10.39
CA ALA A 44 1.52 5.59 11.56
C ALA A 44 3.00 5.21 11.39
N ALA A 45 3.28 4.17 10.59
CA ALA A 45 4.63 3.76 10.21
C ALA A 45 5.27 4.65 9.12
N GLY A 46 4.51 5.59 8.54
CA GLY A 46 5.01 6.57 7.58
C GLY A 46 4.69 6.27 6.11
N ALA A 47 3.79 5.33 5.81
CA ALA A 47 3.31 5.13 4.44
C ALA A 47 2.55 6.37 3.95
N ASP A 48 2.97 6.91 2.81
CA ASP A 48 2.30 8.03 2.14
C ASP A 48 1.17 7.56 1.23
N LEU A 49 1.39 6.39 0.59
CA LEU A 49 0.40 5.67 -0.20
C LEU A 49 0.46 4.19 0.16
N ILE A 50 -0.70 3.55 0.13
CA ILE A 50 -0.84 2.11 0.36
C ILE A 50 -1.48 1.51 -0.88
N GLU A 51 -0.78 0.55 -1.48
CA GLU A 51 -1.28 -0.31 -2.52
C GLU A 51 -1.79 -1.60 -1.86
N LEU A 52 -3.10 -1.84 -1.98
CA LEU A 52 -3.74 -3.03 -1.45
C LEU A 52 -3.98 -4.00 -2.61
N GLY A 53 -3.13 -5.01 -2.71
CA GLY A 53 -3.22 -6.06 -3.73
C GLY A 53 -4.39 -6.99 -3.46
N MET A 54 -5.12 -7.36 -4.52
CA MET A 54 -6.14 -8.41 -4.42
C MET A 54 -5.51 -9.76 -4.78
N PRO A 55 -5.64 -10.80 -3.95
CA PRO A 55 -5.18 -12.14 -4.31
C PRO A 55 -5.74 -12.56 -5.66
N PHE A 56 -4.86 -13.10 -6.51
CA PHE A 56 -5.21 -13.56 -7.84
C PHE A 56 -4.68 -14.97 -8.06
N SER A 57 -5.46 -15.83 -8.72
CA SER A 57 -5.13 -17.25 -8.87
C SER A 57 -4.01 -17.51 -9.89
N ASP A 58 -3.69 -16.55 -10.75
CA ASP A 58 -2.65 -16.68 -11.79
C ASP A 58 -1.69 -15.47 -11.82
N PRO A 59 -0.88 -15.25 -10.76
CA PRO A 59 -0.09 -14.03 -10.56
C PRO A 59 1.24 -14.04 -11.34
N MET A 60 1.17 -14.20 -12.67
CA MET A 60 2.37 -14.38 -13.53
C MET A 60 3.39 -13.23 -13.46
N ALA A 61 3.00 -12.04 -13.04
CA ALA A 61 3.86 -10.85 -12.97
C ALA A 61 4.52 -10.66 -11.59
N ASP A 62 4.03 -11.35 -10.55
CA ASP A 62 4.49 -11.16 -9.18
C ASP A 62 5.72 -12.02 -8.86
N GLY A 63 6.52 -11.62 -7.86
CA GLY A 63 7.65 -12.40 -7.37
C GLY A 63 7.23 -13.46 -6.34
N PRO A 64 8.10 -14.41 -5.99
CA PRO A 64 7.78 -15.52 -5.07
C PRO A 64 7.20 -15.09 -3.72
N SER A 65 7.63 -13.97 -3.16
CA SER A 65 7.11 -13.47 -1.87
C SER A 65 5.66 -12.97 -1.93
N ILE A 66 5.16 -12.61 -3.10
CA ILE A 66 3.79 -12.11 -3.30
C ILE A 66 2.88 -13.22 -3.84
N GLN A 67 3.44 -14.16 -4.61
CA GLN A 67 2.71 -15.31 -5.16
C GLN A 67 2.36 -16.40 -4.13
N ALA A 68 3.10 -16.47 -3.02
CA ALA A 68 3.06 -17.56 -2.05
C ALA A 68 1.85 -17.51 -1.11
#